data_AF-A0A536T9Y8-F1
#
_entry.id   AF-A0A536T9Y8-F1
#
_cell.length_a   1.000
_cell.length_b   1.000
_cell.length_c   1.000
_cell.angle_alpha   90.00
_cell.angle_beta   90.00
_cell.angle_gamma   90.00
#
_symmetry.space_group_name_H-M   'P 1'
#
loop_
_entity.id
_entity.type
_entity.pdbx_description
1 polymer ?
#
loop_
_entity_poly.entity_id
_entity_poly.type
_entity_poly.pdbx_seq_one_letter_code
_entity_poly.pdbx_strand_id
1 'polypeptide(L)'
;MSSVERPVTKPRPVYLNLVRIRLPLPGIVSILHRISGAALFLVGLPLLLAWMQSSLASPESFDAFRAALANPLAKIVLIGLIWAYIHHFCAGMRYLLLDIHQFIELKPARQSSAVVLIASLVLTLIIGVRLW
;
A
#
# COMPACT_ATOMS: atom_id res chain seq x y z
N MET A 1 -16.97 25.05 -50.92
CA MET A 1 -17.08 23.91 -49.98
C MET A 1 -17.14 24.50 -48.57
N SER A 2 -18.34 24.69 -48.00
CA SER A 2 -18.44 25.16 -46.61
C SER A 2 -18.14 23.99 -45.67
N SER A 3 -17.18 24.19 -44.76
CA SER A 3 -16.90 23.25 -43.69
C SER A 3 -18.13 23.16 -42.79
N VAL A 4 -18.73 21.98 -42.70
CA VAL A 4 -19.80 21.70 -41.73
C VAL A 4 -19.21 21.85 -40.32
N GLU A 5 -19.50 22.96 -39.68
CA GLU A 5 -19.14 23.20 -38.29
C GLU A 5 -19.95 22.23 -37.43
N ARG A 6 -19.27 21.22 -36.86
CA ARG A 6 -19.94 20.27 -35.97
C ARG A 6 -20.28 21.00 -34.67
N PRO A 7 -21.53 20.96 -34.19
CA PRO A 7 -21.88 21.62 -32.94
C PRO A 7 -21.03 21.05 -31.81
N VAL A 8 -20.37 21.93 -31.05
CA VAL A 8 -19.61 21.55 -29.86
C VAL A 8 -20.62 20.98 -28.84
N THR A 9 -20.74 19.66 -28.81
CA THR A 9 -21.68 18.97 -27.91
C THR A 9 -21.27 19.24 -26.47
N LYS A 10 -22.19 19.82 -25.68
CA LYS A 10 -21.97 20.05 -24.25
C LYS A 10 -21.78 18.69 -23.55
N PRO A 11 -20.67 18.44 -22.86
CA PRO A 11 -20.44 17.16 -22.21
C PRO A 11 -21.50 16.95 -21.11
N ARG A 12 -22.00 15.72 -21.02
CA ARG A 12 -22.99 15.34 -20.01
C ARG A 12 -22.38 15.44 -18.61
N PRO A 13 -23.16 15.82 -17.59
CA PRO A 13 -22.67 15.83 -16.21
C PRO A 13 -22.32 14.40 -15.76
N VAL A 14 -21.20 14.28 -15.03
CA VAL A 14 -20.70 13.01 -14.48
C VAL A 14 -20.83 13.05 -12.95
N TYR A 15 -21.44 12.03 -12.36
CA TYR A 15 -21.51 11.90 -10.91
C TYR A 15 -20.26 11.19 -10.36
N LEU A 16 -19.23 11.95 -10.02
CA LEU A 16 -17.97 11.46 -9.42
C LEU A 16 -17.69 12.15 -8.09
N ASN A 17 -18.62 12.05 -7.14
CA ASN A 17 -18.40 12.53 -5.78
C ASN A 17 -17.88 11.41 -4.88
N LEU A 18 -16.56 11.31 -4.75
CA LEU A 18 -15.88 10.25 -4.00
C LEU A 18 -16.24 10.23 -2.50
N VAL A 19 -16.62 11.37 -1.93
CA VAL A 19 -17.01 11.48 -0.51
C VAL A 19 -18.44 10.94 -0.28
N ARG A 20 -19.30 10.99 -1.32
CA ARG A 20 -20.66 10.43 -1.25
C ARG A 20 -20.73 8.95 -1.63
N ILE A 21 -19.80 8.46 -2.45
CA ILE A 21 -19.77 7.05 -2.86
C ILE A 21 -19.27 6.18 -1.70
N ARG A 22 -20.06 5.17 -1.31
CA ARG A 22 -19.67 4.24 -0.24
C ARG A 22 -18.90 3.05 -0.81
N LEU A 23 -17.61 2.98 -0.48
CA LEU A 23 -16.74 1.90 -0.93
C LEU A 23 -16.88 0.66 -0.03
N PRO A 24 -17.10 -0.55 -0.58
CA PRO A 24 -17.09 -1.77 0.21
C PRO A 24 -15.64 -2.18 0.57
N LEU A 25 -15.48 -3.07 1.56
CA LEU A 25 -14.16 -3.54 2.03
C LEU A 25 -13.19 -3.98 0.90
N PRO A 26 -13.61 -4.76 -0.12
CA PRO A 26 -12.71 -5.13 -1.22
C PRO A 26 -12.18 -3.93 -2.00
N GLY A 27 -12.98 -2.86 -2.12
CA GLY A 27 -12.56 -1.62 -2.75
C GLY A 27 -11.50 -0.90 -1.91
N ILE A 28 -11.66 -0.86 -0.59
CA ILE A 28 -10.67 -0.25 0.32
C ILE A 28 -9.35 -1.02 0.24
N VAL A 29 -9.39 -2.35 0.33
CA VAL A 29 -8.19 -3.21 0.21
C VAL A 29 -7.48 -2.99 -1.13
N SER A 30 -8.22 -2.81 -2.22
CA SER A 30 -7.66 -2.50 -3.55
C SER A 30 -6.93 -1.17 -3.60
N ILE A 31 -7.53 -0.11 -3.06
CA ILE A 31 -6.87 1.20 -3.00
C ILE A 31 -5.60 1.11 -2.13
N LEU A 32 -5.69 0.47 -0.96
CA LEU A 32 -4.54 0.31 -0.07
C LEU A 32 -3.44 -0.56 -0.69
N HIS A 33 -3.77 -1.60 -1.47
CA HIS A 33 -2.78 -2.41 -2.19
C HIS A 33 -2.03 -1.57 -3.24
N ARG A 34 -2.74 -0.71 -3.99
CA ARG A 34 -2.13 0.21 -4.96
C ARG A 34 -1.24 1.25 -4.28
N ILE A 35 -1.73 1.90 -3.23
CA ILE A 35 -0.98 2.92 -2.48
C ILE A 35 0.26 2.30 -1.84
N SER A 36 0.13 1.14 -1.19
CA SER A 36 1.28 0.45 -0.58
C SER A 36 2.32 0.04 -1.62
N GLY A 37 1.91 -0.47 -2.78
CA GLY A 37 2.83 -0.79 -3.88
C GLY A 37 3.59 0.44 -4.38
N ALA A 38 2.89 1.55 -4.60
CA ALA A 38 3.51 2.81 -5.00
C ALA A 38 4.45 3.36 -3.91
N ALA A 39 4.06 3.32 -2.63
CA ALA A 39 4.89 3.78 -1.52
C ALA A 39 6.16 2.94 -1.38
N LEU A 40 6.06 1.60 -1.48
CA LEU A 40 7.20 0.70 -1.44
C LEU A 40 8.15 0.94 -2.61
N PHE A 41 7.62 1.16 -3.81
CA PHE A 41 8.45 1.39 -4.99
C PHE A 41 9.12 2.78 -4.98
N LEU A 42 8.34 3.84 -4.77
CA LEU A 42 8.81 5.22 -4.91
C LEU A 42 9.65 5.69 -3.72
N VAL A 43 9.34 5.21 -2.51
CA VAL A 43 9.96 5.70 -1.26
C VAL A 43 10.68 4.57 -0.54
N GLY A 44 10.04 3.40 -0.41
CA GLY A 44 10.59 2.26 0.32
C GLY A 44 11.90 1.76 -0.27
N LEU A 45 11.94 1.47 -1.57
CA LEU A 45 13.09 0.88 -2.23
C LEU A 45 14.33 1.78 -2.16
N PRO A 46 14.29 3.08 -2.52
CA PRO A 46 15.44 3.97 -2.37
C PRO A 46 15.92 4.07 -0.91
N LEU A 47 14.99 4.22 0.05
CA LEU A 47 15.34 4.36 1.47
C LEU A 47 15.99 3.08 2.01
N LEU A 48 15.40 1.92 1.75
CA LEU A 48 15.90 0.63 2.21
C LEU A 48 17.26 0.30 1.60
N LEU A 49 17.50 0.64 0.33
CA LEU A 49 18.81 0.47 -0.29
C LEU A 49 19.87 1.40 0.32
N ALA A 50 19.52 2.67 0.59
CA ALA A 50 20.43 3.60 1.27
C ALA A 50 20.78 3.15 2.70
N TRP A 51 19.79 2.62 3.44
CA TRP A 51 19.99 2.05 4.77
C TRP A 51 20.81 0.76 4.73
N MET A 52 20.57 -0.13 3.76
CA MET A 52 21.35 -1.34 3.55
C MET A 52 22.81 -1.02 3.20
N GLN A 53 23.04 0.00 2.37
CA GLN A 53 24.40 0.45 2.08
C GLN A 53 25.08 0.98 3.35
N SER A 54 24.37 1.81 4.14
CA SER A 54 24.91 2.37 5.38
C SER A 54 25.21 1.30 6.43
N SER A 55 24.43 0.23 6.49
CA SER A 55 24.64 -0.85 7.45
C SER A 55 25.81 -1.78 7.09
N LEU A 56 26.29 -1.76 5.85
CA LEU A 56 27.33 -2.67 5.34
C LEU A 56 28.67 -1.98 5.01
N ALA A 57 28.71 -0.65 4.93
CA ALA A 57 29.88 0.05 4.40
C ALA A 57 31.10 0.06 5.35
N SER A 58 30.92 0.37 6.63
CA SER A 58 31.98 0.34 7.66
C SER A 58 31.40 0.27 9.07
N PRO A 59 32.21 0.01 10.11
CA PRO A 59 31.76 0.10 11.51
C PRO A 59 31.17 1.47 11.86
N GLU A 60 31.81 2.56 11.40
CA GLU A 60 31.36 3.93 11.66
C GLU A 60 30.01 4.23 10.98
N SER A 61 29.82 3.74 9.74
CA SER A 61 28.56 3.91 9.03
C SER A 61 27.43 3.10 9.68
N PHE A 62 27.74 1.91 10.19
CA PHE A 62 26.80 1.08 10.93
C PHE A 62 26.36 1.75 12.25
N ASP A 63 27.29 2.36 12.98
CA ASP A 63 26.96 3.11 14.20
C ASP A 63 26.09 4.34 13.90
N ALA A 64 26.38 5.08 12.83
CA ALA A 64 25.53 6.17 12.37
C ALA A 64 24.13 5.70 11.97
N PHE A 65 24.03 4.57 11.25
CA PHE A 65 22.76 3.92 10.90
C PHE A 65 21.96 3.53 12.14
N ARG A 66 22.61 2.90 13.14
CA ARG A 66 21.98 2.54 14.42
C ARG A 66 21.47 3.77 15.17
N ALA A 67 22.26 4.84 15.22
CA ALA A 67 21.86 6.10 15.85
C ALA A 67 20.64 6.73 15.14
N ALA A 68 20.60 6.70 13.81
CA ALA A 68 19.45 7.17 13.03
C ALA A 68 18.18 6.36 13.33
N LEU A 69 18.27 5.03 13.38
CA LEU A 69 17.12 4.16 13.70
C LEU A 69 16.71 4.19 15.18
N ALA A 70 17.57 4.67 16.08
CA ALA A 70 17.19 4.89 17.47
C ALA A 70 16.16 6.03 17.62
N ASN A 71 16.05 6.93 16.63
CA ASN A 71 15.08 8.01 16.63
C ASN A 71 13.63 7.47 16.53
N PRO A 72 12.73 7.82 17.46
CA PRO A 72 11.31 7.44 17.42
C PRO A 72 10.62 7.71 16.08
N LEU A 73 10.92 8.84 15.42
CA LEU A 73 10.33 9.18 14.12
C LEU A 73 10.78 8.22 13.03
N ALA A 74 12.06 7.81 13.03
CA ALA A 74 12.57 6.82 12.09
C ALA A 74 11.89 5.46 12.30
N LYS A 75 11.65 5.07 13.56
CA LYS A 75 10.89 3.85 13.88
C LYS A 75 9.44 3.92 13.40
N ILE A 76 8.76 5.06 13.52
CA ILE A 76 7.40 5.25 13.01
C ILE A 76 7.36 5.11 11.48
N VAL A 77 8.29 5.73 10.77
CA VAL A 77 8.43 5.59 9.31
C VAL A 77 8.67 4.12 8.94
N LEU A 78 9.56 3.43 9.66
CA LEU A 78 9.85 2.02 9.45
C LEU A 78 8.62 1.13 9.72
N ILE A 79 7.84 1.38 10.77
CA ILE A 79 6.56 0.69 11.01
C ILE A 79 5.59 0.90 9.85
N GLY A 80 5.52 2.13 9.31
CA GLY A 80 4.71 2.43 8.13
C GLY A 80 5.13 1.64 6.89
N LEU A 81 6.44 1.52 6.64
CA LEU A 81 6.98 0.71 5.54
C LEU A 81 6.76 -0.79 5.75
N ILE A 82 6.91 -1.28 6.97
CA ILE A 82 6.61 -2.68 7.34
C ILE A 82 5.14 -2.97 7.09
N TRP A 83 4.24 -2.10 7.54
CA TRP A 83 2.81 -2.25 7.28
C TRP A 83 2.49 -2.21 5.79
N ALA A 84 3.09 -1.28 5.04
CA ALA A 84 2.90 -1.20 3.59
C ALA A 84 3.32 -2.51 2.91
N TYR A 85 4.48 -3.07 3.27
CA TYR A 85 4.95 -4.36 2.74
C TYR A 85 3.99 -5.50 3.09
N ILE A 86 3.64 -5.65 4.36
CA ILE A 86 2.78 -6.76 4.82
C ILE A 86 1.38 -6.66 4.22
N HIS A 87 0.77 -5.47 4.22
CA HIS A 87 -0.52 -5.25 3.57
C HIS A 87 -0.45 -5.55 2.08
N HIS A 88 0.58 -5.05 1.38
CA HIS A 88 0.76 -5.30 -0.05
C HIS A 88 0.90 -6.79 -0.35
N PHE A 89 1.70 -7.51 0.44
CA PHE A 89 1.90 -8.95 0.31
C PHE A 89 0.61 -9.74 0.58
N CYS A 90 -0.07 -9.51 1.70
CA CYS A 90 -1.32 -10.20 2.03
C CYS A 90 -2.43 -9.92 0.99
N ALA A 91 -2.55 -8.67 0.54
CA ALA A 91 -3.48 -8.31 -0.51
C ALA A 91 -3.10 -8.95 -1.85
N GLY A 92 -1.80 -8.98 -2.19
CA GLY A 92 -1.27 -9.66 -3.38
C GLY A 92 -1.61 -11.14 -3.40
N MET A 93 -1.41 -11.85 -2.29
CA MET A 93 -1.83 -13.24 -2.14
C MET A 93 -3.33 -13.42 -2.37
N ARG A 94 -4.15 -12.51 -1.83
CA ARG A 94 -5.60 -12.51 -2.09
C ARG A 94 -5.91 -12.29 -3.58
N TYR A 95 -5.19 -11.40 -4.27
CA TYR A 95 -5.40 -11.19 -5.71
C TYR A 95 -5.03 -12.40 -6.54
N LEU A 96 -3.89 -13.05 -6.25
CA LEU A 96 -3.52 -14.30 -6.90
C LEU A 96 -4.58 -15.40 -6.70
N LEU A 97 -5.19 -15.49 -5.51
CA LEU A 97 -6.30 -16.40 -5.25
C LEU A 97 -7.55 -16.05 -6.07
N LEU A 98 -7.88 -14.76 -6.21
CA LEU A 98 -8.99 -14.32 -7.06
C LEU A 98 -8.73 -14.63 -8.55
N ASP A 99 -7.49 -14.51 -9.01
CA ASP A 99 -7.10 -14.78 -10.40
C ASP A 99 -7.30 -16.27 -10.76
N ILE A 100 -7.21 -17.16 -9.78
CA ILE A 100 -7.55 -18.59 -9.92
C ILE A 100 -8.99 -18.91 -9.47
N HIS A 101 -9.87 -17.90 -9.49
CA HIS A 101 -11.32 -18.00 -9.23
C HIS A 101 -11.70 -18.45 -7.80
N GLN A 102 -10.81 -18.28 -6.83
CA GLN A 102 -11.11 -18.52 -5.41
C GLN A 102 -11.69 -17.27 -4.75
N PHE A 103 -12.69 -17.43 -3.88
CA PHE A 103 -13.32 -16.34 -3.10
C PHE A 103 -13.96 -15.21 -3.92
N ILE A 104 -14.43 -15.48 -5.14
CA ILE A 104 -15.01 -14.48 -6.06
C ILE A 104 -16.44 -14.05 -5.71
N GLU A 105 -17.18 -14.89 -4.98
CA GLU A 105 -18.53 -14.57 -4.53
C GLU A 105 -18.57 -13.43 -3.52
N LEU A 106 -19.67 -12.66 -3.47
CA LEU A 106 -19.75 -11.41 -2.71
C LEU A 106 -19.37 -11.57 -1.23
N LYS A 107 -19.87 -12.60 -0.55
CA LYS A 107 -19.61 -12.85 0.87
C LYS A 107 -18.15 -13.30 1.10
N PRO A 108 -17.63 -14.34 0.42
CA PRO A 108 -16.21 -14.68 0.46
C PRO A 108 -15.25 -13.55 0.09
N ALA A 109 -15.57 -12.72 -0.90
CA ALA A 109 -14.76 -11.58 -1.31
C ALA A 109 -14.63 -10.52 -0.20
N ARG A 110 -15.71 -10.28 0.55
CA ARG A 110 -15.71 -9.39 1.73
C ARG A 110 -14.95 -10.00 2.90
N GLN A 111 -15.15 -11.29 3.17
CA GLN A 111 -14.45 -12.00 4.25
C GLN A 111 -12.93 -12.03 4.02
N SER A 112 -12.49 -12.41 2.82
CA SER A 112 -11.06 -12.40 2.46
C SER A 112 -10.45 -11.00 2.56
N SER A 113 -11.20 -9.94 2.24
CA SER A 113 -10.73 -8.55 2.43
C SER A 113 -10.55 -8.20 3.91
N ALA A 114 -11.47 -8.62 4.78
CA ALA A 114 -11.33 -8.43 6.22
C ALA A 114 -10.13 -9.21 6.79
N VAL A 115 -9.92 -10.45 6.31
CA VAL A 115 -8.75 -11.26 6.69
C VAL A 115 -7.45 -10.56 6.33
N VAL A 116 -7.32 -9.97 5.13
CA VAL A 116 -6.13 -9.20 4.73
C VAL A 116 -5.85 -8.06 5.71
N LEU A 117 -6.86 -7.27 6.08
CA LEU A 117 -6.68 -6.14 7.00
C LEU A 117 -6.30 -6.58 8.41
N ILE A 118 -6.95 -7.62 8.94
CA ILE A 118 -6.66 -8.13 10.28
C ILE A 118 -5.26 -8.75 10.32
N ALA A 119 -4.95 -9.63 9.35
CA ALA A 119 -3.66 -10.29 9.28
C ALA A 119 -2.52 -9.27 9.13
N SER A 120 -2.69 -8.25 8.27
CA SER A 120 -1.64 -7.26 8.06
C SER A 120 -1.37 -6.43 9.31
N LEU A 121 -2.40 -6.01 10.04
CA LEU A 121 -2.25 -5.26 11.29
C LEU A 121 -1.65 -6.11 12.40
N VAL A 122 -2.07 -7.36 12.56
CA VAL A 122 -1.53 -8.28 13.58
C VAL A 122 -0.05 -8.56 13.32
N LEU A 123 0.33 -8.89 12.08
CA LEU A 123 1.72 -9.14 11.71
C LEU A 123 2.58 -7.88 11.89
N THR A 124 2.05 -6.72 11.51
CA THR A 124 2.72 -5.43 11.72
C THR A 124 2.95 -5.16 13.21
N LEU A 125 1.96 -5.43 14.07
CA LEU A 125 2.11 -5.25 15.51
C LEU A 125 3.19 -6.18 16.08
N ILE A 126 3.17 -7.47 15.72
CA ILE A 126 4.17 -8.45 16.17
C ILE A 126 5.59 -8.01 15.81
N ILE A 127 5.79 -7.54 14.58
CA ILE A 127 7.10 -7.08 14.10
C ILE A 127 7.46 -5.72 14.71
N GLY A 128 6.50 -4.80 14.77
CA GLY A 128 6.69 -3.44 15.29
C GLY A 128 7.10 -3.40 16.75
N VAL A 129 6.62 -4.34 17.57
CA VAL A 129 7.07 -4.48 18.97
C VAL A 129 8.57 -4.75 19.07
N ARG A 130 9.18 -5.44 18.10
CA ARG A 130 10.63 -5.72 18.10
C ARG A 130 11.50 -4.51 17.76
N LEU A 131 10.90 -3.42 17.27
CA LEU A 131 11.63 -2.19 16.95
C LEU A 131 11.88 -1.32 18.18
N TRP A 132 11.24 -1.63 19.31
CA TRP A 132 11.33 -0.91 20.56
C TRP A 132 12.03 -1.76 21.61
#